data_AF-A0A3R9Q1D0-F1
#
_entry.id   AF-A0A3R9Q1D0-F1
#
_cell.length_a   1.000
_cell.length_b   1.000
_cell.length_c   1.000
_cell.angle_alpha   90.00
_cell.angle_beta   90.00
_cell.angle_gamma   90.00
#
_symmetry.space_group_name_H-M   'P 1'
#
loop_
_entity.id
_entity.type
_entity.pdbx_description
1 polymer ?
#
loop_
_entity_poly.entity_id
_entity_poly.type
_entity_poly.pdbx_seq_one_letter_code
_entity_poly.pdbx_strand_id
1 'polypeptide(L)'
;MLGGSINPSVLQRIERRELIIQKLKECTSDLERLLGEEFLGLVLFGSWARDEAKEDSDVDIFVVLKSLKGIEIRLAIYKVVSGCLRRAVTLIDARADELFREELELTPLLLNILVDGIVIYDKTGRVSELSSKARQFVESLGLIKYRTPDGKYGWKRADGKPLMVR
;
A
#
# COMPACT_ATOMS: atom_id res chain seq x y z
N MET A 1 -34.25 13.30 7.29
CA MET A 1 -34.30 12.26 6.25
C MET A 1 -33.23 12.54 5.21
N LEU A 2 -32.09 11.83 5.28
CA LEU A 2 -31.10 11.74 4.19
C LEU A 2 -30.46 10.35 4.27
N GLY A 3 -31.25 9.32 4.02
CA GLY A 3 -30.75 7.96 3.79
C GLY A 3 -30.67 7.72 2.29
N GLY A 4 -29.66 8.29 1.63
CA GLY A 4 -29.39 7.94 0.23
C GLY A 4 -28.93 6.49 0.19
N SER A 5 -29.71 5.59 -0.42
CA SER A 5 -29.32 4.20 -0.61
C SER A 5 -27.99 4.13 -1.36
N ILE A 6 -26.99 3.46 -0.78
CA ILE A 6 -25.68 3.25 -1.42
C ILE A 6 -25.91 2.46 -2.71
N ASN A 7 -25.33 2.93 -3.81
CA ASN A 7 -25.41 2.26 -5.11
C ASN A 7 -24.89 0.80 -4.99
N PRO A 8 -25.62 -0.23 -5.45
CA PRO A 8 -25.20 -1.63 -5.32
C PRO A 8 -23.79 -1.92 -5.86
N SER A 9 -23.38 -1.25 -6.93
CA SER A 9 -22.03 -1.42 -7.49
C SER A 9 -20.92 -0.89 -6.57
N VAL A 10 -21.20 0.16 -5.79
CA VAL A 10 -20.28 0.71 -4.78
C VAL A 10 -20.20 -0.22 -3.58
N LEU A 11 -21.35 -0.73 -3.11
CA LEU A 11 -21.39 -1.70 -2.01
C LEU A 11 -20.58 -2.97 -2.35
N GLN A 12 -20.76 -3.51 -3.56
CA GLN A 12 -19.99 -4.66 -4.03
C GLN A 12 -18.48 -4.40 -4.14
N ARG A 13 -18.05 -3.15 -4.42
CA ARG A 13 -16.61 -2.83 -4.41
C ARG A 13 -16.06 -2.81 -2.99
N ILE A 14 -16.78 -2.21 -2.05
CA ILE A 14 -16.42 -2.17 -0.63
C ILE A 14 -16.31 -3.60 -0.09
N GLU A 15 -17.33 -4.43 -0.30
CA GLU A 15 -17.33 -5.83 0.15
C GLU A 15 -16.15 -6.63 -0.41
N ARG A 16 -15.83 -6.45 -1.71
CA ARG A 16 -14.67 -7.10 -2.32
C ARG A 16 -13.35 -6.61 -1.72
N ARG A 17 -13.20 -5.31 -1.44
CA ARG A 17 -12.02 -4.77 -0.78
C ARG A 17 -11.86 -5.36 0.63
N GLU A 18 -12.93 -5.37 1.42
CA GLU A 18 -12.88 -5.94 2.78
C GLU A 18 -12.52 -7.43 2.74
N LEU A 19 -13.02 -8.19 1.75
CA LEU A 19 -12.61 -9.58 1.54
C LEU A 19 -11.11 -9.71 1.23
N ILE A 20 -10.54 -8.83 0.40
CA ILE A 20 -9.09 -8.82 0.13
C ILE A 20 -8.30 -8.50 1.40
N ILE A 21 -8.71 -7.49 2.16
CA ILE A 21 -8.07 -7.12 3.43
C ILE A 21 -8.10 -8.31 4.40
N GLN A 22 -9.25 -8.98 4.54
CA GLN A 22 -9.41 -10.11 5.43
C GLN A 22 -8.50 -11.29 5.03
N LYS A 23 -8.46 -11.63 3.73
CA LYS A 23 -7.55 -12.67 3.24
C LYS A 23 -6.08 -12.31 3.45
N LEU A 24 -5.70 -11.05 3.22
CA LEU A 24 -4.33 -10.61 3.49
C LEU A 24 -3.97 -10.74 4.97
N LYS A 25 -4.90 -10.41 5.89
CA LYS A 25 -4.73 -10.62 7.34
C LYS A 25 -4.55 -12.10 7.69
N GLU A 26 -5.32 -13.00 7.08
CA GLU A 26 -5.16 -14.44 7.31
C GLU A 26 -3.80 -14.96 6.80
N CYS A 27 -3.36 -14.42 5.65
CA CYS A 27 -2.07 -14.75 5.02
C CYS A 27 -0.85 -14.31 5.82
N THR A 28 -0.98 -13.35 6.75
CA THR A 28 0.18 -12.87 7.52
C THR A 28 0.83 -14.00 8.31
N SER A 29 0.05 -14.96 8.80
CA SER A 29 0.57 -16.12 9.53
C SER A 29 1.48 -17.02 8.67
N ASP A 30 1.17 -17.18 7.38
CA ASP A 30 2.03 -17.90 6.43
C ASP A 30 3.31 -17.11 6.14
N LEU A 31 3.21 -15.79 5.99
CA LEU A 31 4.37 -14.92 5.78
C LEU A 31 5.29 -14.87 7.01
N GLU A 32 4.72 -14.83 8.21
CA GLU A 32 5.47 -14.92 9.47
C GLU A 32 6.18 -16.27 9.60
N ARG A 33 5.53 -17.38 9.24
CA ARG A 33 6.20 -18.70 9.20
C ARG A 33 7.33 -18.75 8.17
N LEU A 34 7.14 -18.14 7.00
CA LEU A 34 8.12 -18.14 5.92
C LEU A 34 9.35 -17.28 6.23
N LEU A 35 9.13 -16.09 6.81
CA LEU A 35 10.15 -15.03 6.91
C LEU A 35 10.61 -14.78 8.35
N GLY A 36 9.85 -15.19 9.35
CA GLY A 36 10.16 -14.98 10.77
C GLY A 36 10.41 -13.52 11.10
N GLU A 37 11.55 -13.24 11.71
CA GLU A 37 11.97 -11.89 12.11
C GLU A 37 12.25 -10.94 10.94
N GLU A 38 12.31 -11.46 9.72
CA GLU A 38 12.52 -10.65 8.52
C GLU A 38 11.25 -9.96 8.04
N PHE A 39 10.06 -10.44 8.41
CA PHE A 39 8.79 -9.82 8.03
C PHE A 39 8.39 -8.73 9.03
N LEU A 40 8.41 -7.47 8.58
CA LEU A 40 8.16 -6.32 9.45
C LEU A 40 6.86 -5.59 9.12
N GLY A 41 6.37 -5.68 7.90
CA GLY A 41 5.16 -4.97 7.49
C GLY A 41 4.57 -5.47 6.19
N LEU A 42 3.24 -5.36 6.07
CA LEU A 42 2.47 -5.59 4.85
C LEU A 42 1.45 -4.48 4.69
N VAL A 43 1.46 -3.85 3.53
CA VAL A 43 0.54 -2.78 3.16
C VAL A 43 -0.16 -3.14 1.86
N LEU A 44 -1.49 -3.12 1.86
CA LEU A 44 -2.29 -3.12 0.64
C LEU A 44 -2.29 -1.71 0.07
N PHE A 45 -1.91 -1.54 -1.19
CA PHE A 45 -1.99 -0.23 -1.84
C PHE A 45 -2.67 -0.35 -3.20
N GLY A 46 -2.55 0.70 -4.02
CA GLY A 46 -3.05 0.65 -5.38
C GLY A 46 -4.57 0.75 -5.48
N SER A 47 -5.13 0.17 -6.53
CA SER A 47 -6.55 0.34 -6.88
C SER A 47 -7.50 -0.21 -5.81
N TRP A 48 -7.12 -1.31 -5.15
CA TRP A 48 -7.91 -1.93 -4.08
C TRP A 48 -7.99 -1.04 -2.83
N ALA A 49 -6.88 -0.42 -2.44
CA ALA A 49 -6.86 0.50 -1.31
C ALA A 49 -7.67 1.78 -1.57
N ARG A 50 -7.85 2.17 -2.84
CA ARG A 50 -8.57 3.39 -3.25
C ARG A 50 -10.04 3.16 -3.68
N ASP A 51 -10.61 1.97 -3.52
CA ASP A 51 -11.96 1.62 -4.01
C ASP A 51 -12.14 1.75 -5.54
N GLU A 52 -11.05 1.70 -6.29
CA GLU A 52 -11.01 1.87 -7.74
C GLU A 52 -10.84 0.54 -8.50
N ALA A 53 -10.57 -0.55 -7.77
CA ALA A 53 -10.31 -1.85 -8.36
C ALA A 53 -11.51 -2.39 -9.15
N LYS A 54 -11.20 -2.98 -10.30
CA LYS A 54 -12.11 -3.84 -11.06
C LYS A 54 -11.96 -5.28 -10.58
N GLU A 55 -12.89 -6.12 -10.99
CA GLU A 55 -12.89 -7.54 -10.62
C GLU A 55 -11.65 -8.29 -11.11
N ASP A 56 -11.01 -7.86 -12.19
CA ASP A 56 -9.81 -8.46 -12.78
C ASP A 56 -8.52 -7.75 -12.35
N SER A 57 -8.61 -6.69 -11.54
CA SER A 57 -7.43 -5.93 -11.10
C SER A 57 -6.52 -6.77 -10.22
N ASP A 58 -5.21 -6.66 -10.48
CA ASP A 58 -4.16 -7.21 -9.63
C ASP A 58 -4.23 -6.59 -8.22
N VAL A 59 -3.74 -7.32 -7.22
CA VAL A 59 -3.61 -6.81 -5.85
C VAL A 59 -2.19 -6.32 -5.63
N ASP A 60 -2.05 -5.01 -5.41
CA ASP A 60 -0.76 -4.37 -5.16
C ASP A 60 -0.40 -4.45 -3.66
N ILE A 61 0.72 -5.11 -3.33
CA ILE A 61 1.21 -5.24 -1.96
C ILE A 61 2.61 -4.63 -1.80
N PHE A 62 2.81 -3.95 -0.68
CA PHE A 62 4.12 -3.47 -0.26
C PHE A 62 4.56 -4.21 1.00
N VAL A 63 5.73 -4.84 0.93
CA VAL A 63 6.29 -5.66 2.01
C VAL A 63 7.54 -4.99 2.58
N VAL A 64 7.56 -4.80 3.90
CA VAL A 64 8.74 -4.29 4.60
C VAL A 64 9.50 -5.47 5.16
N LEU A 65 10.73 -5.66 4.67
CA LEU A 65 11.63 -6.69 5.12
C LEU A 65 12.75 -6.09 5.98
N LYS A 66 13.26 -6.85 6.95
CA LYS A 66 14.38 -6.40 7.76
C LYS A 66 15.65 -6.26 6.94
N SER A 67 16.08 -7.32 6.25
CA SER A 67 17.34 -7.36 5.51
C SER A 67 17.31 -8.26 4.27
N LEU A 68 16.49 -9.32 4.24
CA LEU A 68 16.47 -10.33 3.17
C LEU A 68 16.27 -9.75 1.77
N LYS A 69 17.21 -9.95 0.85
CA LYS A 69 17.14 -9.50 -0.56
C LYS A 69 17.11 -10.69 -1.53
N GLY A 70 16.73 -10.42 -2.78
CA GLY A 70 16.84 -11.37 -3.87
C GLY A 70 15.51 -11.87 -4.45
N ILE A 71 15.60 -12.39 -5.68
CA ILE A 71 14.44 -12.85 -6.45
C ILE A 71 13.74 -14.04 -5.79
N GLU A 72 14.48 -14.93 -5.12
CA GLU A 72 13.91 -16.11 -4.46
C GLU A 72 12.94 -15.74 -3.35
N ILE A 73 13.31 -14.75 -2.51
CA ILE A 73 12.44 -14.23 -1.46
C ILE A 73 11.19 -13.57 -2.06
N ARG A 74 11.35 -12.76 -3.12
CA ARG A 74 10.21 -12.16 -3.83
C ARG A 74 9.26 -13.21 -4.39
N LEU A 75 9.79 -14.26 -5.01
CA LEU A 75 9.01 -15.37 -5.55
C LEU A 75 8.30 -16.17 -4.44
N ALA A 76 8.94 -16.39 -3.30
CA ALA A 76 8.34 -17.07 -2.17
C ALA A 76 7.16 -16.28 -1.59
N ILE A 77 7.34 -14.98 -1.36
CA ILE A 77 6.27 -14.08 -0.90
C ILE A 77 5.14 -14.04 -1.92
N TYR A 78 5.46 -13.86 -3.21
CA TYR A 78 4.47 -13.85 -4.28
C TYR A 78 3.63 -15.14 -4.27
N LYS A 79 4.25 -16.32 -4.15
CA LYS A 79 3.52 -17.60 -4.13
C LYS A 79 2.57 -17.70 -2.94
N VAL A 80 3.00 -17.28 -1.75
CA VAL A 80 2.17 -17.27 -0.55
C VAL A 80 0.96 -16.34 -0.73
N VAL A 81 1.19 -15.09 -1.13
CA VAL A 81 0.10 -14.11 -1.22
C VAL A 81 -0.84 -14.39 -2.39
N SER A 82 -0.31 -14.73 -3.58
CA SER A 82 -1.16 -15.07 -4.73
C SER A 82 -1.97 -16.36 -4.49
N GLY A 83 -1.41 -17.33 -3.77
CA GLY A 83 -2.12 -18.54 -3.33
C GLY A 83 -3.27 -18.24 -2.38
N CYS A 84 -3.05 -17.37 -1.39
CA CYS A 84 -4.09 -16.94 -0.45
C CYS A 84 -5.21 -16.16 -1.15
N LEU A 85 -4.84 -15.20 -2.00
CA LEU A 85 -5.81 -14.35 -2.69
C LEU A 85 -6.52 -15.06 -3.83
N ARG A 86 -5.88 -16.08 -4.43
CA ARG A 86 -6.26 -16.73 -5.70
C ARG A 86 -6.36 -15.72 -6.85
N ARG A 87 -5.36 -14.83 -6.93
CA ARG A 87 -5.31 -13.70 -7.87
C ARG A 87 -3.87 -13.29 -8.15
N ALA A 88 -3.67 -12.60 -9.27
CA ALA A 88 -2.41 -11.92 -9.57
C ALA A 88 -2.09 -10.84 -8.53
N VAL A 89 -0.79 -10.74 -8.20
CA VAL A 89 -0.27 -9.85 -7.17
C VAL A 89 0.89 -9.06 -7.75
N THR A 90 0.87 -7.75 -7.58
CA THR A 90 2.04 -6.91 -7.81
C THR A 90 2.75 -6.71 -6.48
N LEU A 91 4.00 -7.16 -6.39
CA LEU A 91 4.79 -7.08 -5.16
C LEU A 91 5.86 -6.00 -5.29
N ILE A 92 5.87 -5.10 -4.32
CA ILE A 92 6.97 -4.19 -4.04
C ILE A 92 7.51 -4.51 -2.65
N ASP A 93 8.82 -4.52 -2.47
CA ASP A 93 9.43 -4.64 -1.16
C ASP A 93 10.51 -3.59 -0.94
N ALA A 94 10.68 -3.20 0.33
CA ALA A 94 11.72 -2.31 0.80
C ALA A 94 12.42 -2.92 2.01
N ARG A 95 13.62 -2.43 2.32
CA ARG A 95 14.30 -2.79 3.57
C ARG A 95 14.09 -1.76 4.66
N ALA A 96 14.09 -2.21 5.91
CA ALA A 96 13.85 -1.34 7.05
C ALA A 96 14.92 -0.26 7.22
N ASP A 97 16.17 -0.57 6.91
CA ASP A 97 17.27 0.40 6.92
C ASP A 97 17.08 1.49 5.85
N GLU A 98 16.60 1.12 4.67
CA GLU A 98 16.29 2.04 3.57
C GLU A 98 15.02 2.87 3.85
N LEU A 99 13.96 2.21 4.34
CA LEU A 99 12.64 2.81 4.54
C LEU A 99 12.59 3.75 5.75
N PHE A 100 13.37 3.47 6.79
CA PHE A 100 13.35 4.23 8.04
C PHE A 100 14.63 4.99 8.33
N ARG A 101 15.44 5.27 7.31
CA ARG A 101 16.56 6.21 7.41
C ARG A 101 16.06 7.64 7.62
N GLU A 102 16.92 8.49 8.18
CA GLU A 102 16.59 9.90 8.45
C GLU A 102 16.24 10.67 7.17
N GLU A 103 17.06 10.51 6.12
CA GLU A 103 16.87 11.16 4.83
C GLU A 103 16.13 10.27 3.82
N LEU A 104 14.91 9.84 4.15
CA LEU A 104 14.09 9.02 3.26
C LEU A 104 13.73 9.78 1.98
N GLU A 105 14.08 9.21 0.82
CA GLU A 105 13.64 9.75 -0.47
C GLU A 105 12.18 9.36 -0.74
N LEU A 106 11.28 10.35 -0.67
CA LEU A 106 9.85 10.15 -0.93
C LEU A 106 9.56 10.17 -2.44
N THR A 107 9.70 9.01 -3.08
CA THR A 107 9.24 8.84 -4.47
C THR A 107 7.71 8.98 -4.57
N PRO A 108 7.14 9.37 -5.73
CA PRO A 108 5.69 9.43 -5.90
C PRO A 108 4.98 8.11 -5.59
N LEU A 109 5.62 6.97 -5.90
CA LEU A 109 5.09 5.65 -5.61
C LEU A 109 5.08 5.36 -4.11
N LEU A 110 6.18 5.64 -3.41
CA LEU A 110 6.25 5.46 -1.96
C LEU A 110 5.23 6.37 -1.26
N LEU A 111 5.06 7.61 -1.72
CA LEU A 111 4.05 8.50 -1.16
C LEU A 111 2.62 7.97 -1.39
N ASN A 112 2.33 7.42 -2.58
CA ASN A 112 1.06 6.73 -2.84
C ASN A 112 0.84 5.54 -1.89
N ILE A 113 1.87 4.71 -1.67
CA ILE A 113 1.82 3.57 -0.74
C ILE A 113 1.53 4.05 0.68
N LEU A 114 2.25 5.07 1.16
CA LEU A 114 2.15 5.52 2.55
C LEU A 114 0.83 6.25 2.84
N VAL A 115 0.33 7.05 1.90
CA VAL A 115 -0.86 7.89 2.07
C VAL A 115 -2.13 7.10 1.86
N ASP A 116 -2.23 6.38 0.74
CA ASP A 116 -3.45 5.64 0.35
C ASP A 116 -3.45 4.20 0.86
N GLY A 117 -2.29 3.68 1.25
CA GLY A 117 -2.18 2.28 1.65
C GLY A 117 -2.90 1.97 2.95
N ILE A 118 -3.39 0.74 3.01
CA ILE A 118 -4.00 0.13 4.18
C ILE A 118 -2.96 -0.80 4.80
N VAL A 119 -2.50 -0.45 5.99
CA VAL A 119 -1.57 -1.29 6.76
C VAL A 119 -2.32 -2.54 7.21
N ILE A 120 -1.89 -3.70 6.72
CA ILE A 120 -2.46 -5.01 7.05
C ILE A 120 -1.74 -5.61 8.24
N TYR A 121 -0.41 -5.49 8.25
CA TYR A 121 0.48 -5.99 9.29
C TYR A 121 1.59 -4.98 9.54
N ASP A 122 1.94 -4.79 10.81
CA ASP A 122 3.04 -3.93 11.24
C ASP A 122 3.61 -4.45 12.55
N LYS A 123 4.79 -5.05 12.47
CA LYS A 123 5.42 -5.73 13.61
C LYS A 123 5.83 -4.75 14.72
N THR A 124 6.14 -3.51 14.36
CA THR A 124 6.79 -2.55 15.27
C THR A 124 6.04 -1.23 15.44
N GLY A 125 4.98 -1.00 14.65
CA GLY A 125 4.26 0.27 14.58
C GLY A 125 4.93 1.31 13.67
N ARG A 126 6.15 1.05 13.18
CA ARG A 126 6.93 2.03 12.40
C ARG A 126 6.34 2.29 11.01
N VAL A 127 5.69 1.29 10.40
CA VAL A 127 5.04 1.48 9.08
C VAL A 127 3.84 2.39 9.24
N SER A 128 3.03 2.15 10.27
CA SER A 128 1.86 2.96 10.61
C SER A 128 2.24 4.40 10.98
N GLU A 129 3.32 4.57 11.75
CA GLU A 129 3.87 5.88 12.07
C GLU A 129 4.34 6.63 10.82
N LEU A 130 5.08 5.95 9.92
CA LEU A 130 5.54 6.53 8.67
C LEU A 130 4.38 6.93 7.75
N SER A 131 3.36 6.08 7.61
CA SER A 131 2.12 6.42 6.89
C SER A 131 1.42 7.65 7.48
N SER A 132 1.34 7.74 8.81
CA SER A 132 0.75 8.91 9.48
C SER A 132 1.54 10.20 9.18
N LYS A 133 2.87 10.15 9.31
CA LYS A 133 3.77 11.26 8.97
C LYS A 133 3.64 11.68 7.51
N ALA A 134 3.53 10.73 6.58
CA ALA A 134 3.34 11.01 5.16
C ALA A 134 2.01 11.74 4.87
N ARG A 135 0.91 11.35 5.54
CA ARG A 135 -0.38 12.04 5.42
C ARG A 135 -0.31 13.47 5.95
N GLN A 136 0.30 13.67 7.13
CA GLN A 136 0.52 15.00 7.70
C GLN A 136 1.40 15.87 6.80
N PHE A 137 2.46 15.30 6.22
CA PHE A 137 3.33 15.98 5.27
C PHE A 137 2.56 16.47 4.04
N VAL A 138 1.78 15.58 3.40
CA VAL A 138 0.91 15.92 2.26
C VAL A 138 -0.05 17.05 2.59
N GLU A 139 -0.71 16.98 3.75
CA GLU A 139 -1.65 18.01 4.22
C GLU A 139 -0.94 19.34 4.46
N SER A 140 0.18 19.34 5.19
CA SER A 140 0.93 20.55 5.54
C SER A 140 1.47 21.32 4.31
N LEU A 141 1.78 20.60 3.23
CA LEU A 141 2.25 21.20 1.99
C LEU A 141 1.12 21.51 1.01
N GLY A 142 -0.13 21.17 1.34
CA GLY A 142 -1.29 21.33 0.46
C GLY A 142 -1.13 20.53 -0.82
N LEU A 143 -0.60 19.30 -0.73
CA LEU A 143 -0.44 18.44 -1.90
C LEU A 143 -1.78 17.78 -2.26
N ILE A 144 -2.08 17.81 -3.54
CA ILE A 144 -3.25 17.14 -4.13
C ILE A 144 -2.78 16.12 -5.15
N LYS A 145 -3.51 15.01 -5.23
CA LYS A 145 -3.30 14.01 -6.27
C LYS A 145 -3.78 14.52 -7.62
N TYR A 146 -3.04 14.18 -8.66
CA TYR A 146 -3.52 14.26 -10.04
C TYR A 146 -3.32 12.92 -10.72
N ARG A 147 -4.19 12.62 -11.68
CA ARG A 147 -4.09 11.41 -12.48
C ARG A 147 -3.29 11.72 -13.74
N THR A 148 -2.29 10.90 -14.05
CA THR A 148 -1.49 11.01 -15.27
C THR A 148 -2.25 10.40 -16.46
N PRO A 149 -1.87 10.72 -17.72
CA PRO A 149 -2.52 10.13 -18.90
C PRO A 149 -2.44 8.60 -18.97
N ASP A 150 -1.36 8.01 -18.43
CA ASP A 150 -1.18 6.56 -18.30
C ASP A 150 -1.91 5.95 -17.08
N GLY A 151 -2.74 6.74 -16.40
CA GLY A 151 -3.66 6.28 -15.35
C GLY A 151 -3.06 6.17 -13.95
N LYS A 152 -1.77 6.52 -13.77
CA LYS A 152 -1.09 6.57 -12.47
C LYS A 152 -1.44 7.83 -11.69
N TYR A 153 -0.99 7.88 -10.43
CA TYR A 153 -1.17 9.03 -9.55
C TYR A 153 0.15 9.72 -9.26
N GLY A 154 0.16 11.04 -9.50
CA GLY A 154 1.22 11.94 -9.08
C GLY A 154 0.72 12.95 -8.05
N TRP A 155 1.65 13.73 -7.52
CA TRP A 155 1.39 14.76 -6.51
C TRP A 155 1.77 16.12 -7.05
N LYS A 156 0.95 17.14 -6.76
CA LYS A 156 1.24 18.54 -7.06
C LYS A 156 0.73 19.42 -5.93
N ARG A 157 1.27 20.62 -5.79
CA ARG A 157 0.72 21.59 -4.83
C ARG A 157 -0.60 22.14 -5.36
N ALA A 158 -1.58 22.29 -4.48
CA ALA A 158 -2.86 22.91 -4.82
C ALA A 158 -2.70 24.38 -5.25
N ASP A 159 -1.69 25.07 -4.70
CA ASP A 159 -1.36 26.46 -5.03
C ASP A 159 -0.58 26.63 -6.34
N GLY A 160 -0.33 25.54 -7.08
CA GLY A 160 0.37 25.56 -8.37
C GLY A 160 1.87 25.83 -8.28
N LYS A 161 2.44 26.02 -7.09
CA LYS A 161 3.89 26.18 -6.91
C LYS A 161 4.62 24.86 -7.20
N PRO A 162 5.89 24.91 -7.63
CA PRO A 162 6.69 23.71 -7.81
C PRO A 162 6.86 22.96 -6.48
N LEU A 163 6.98 21.63 -6.56
CA LEU A 163 7.46 20.83 -5.44
C LEU A 163 8.94 21.17 -5.24
N MET A 164 9.24 21.99 -4.24
CA MET A 164 10.63 22.21 -3.85
C MET A 164 11.11 20.95 -3.13
N VAL A 165 11.90 20.15 -3.83
CA VAL A 165 12.69 19.09 -3.20
C VAL A 165 13.91 19.78 -2.60
N ARG A 166 14.02 19.78 -1.27
CA ARG A 166 15.25 20.17 -0.58
C ARG A 166 16.04 18.91 -0.27
#